data_AF-A0A699V3E1-F1
#
_entry.id   AF-A0A699V3E1-F1
#
_cell.length_a   1.000
_cell.length_b   1.000
_cell.length_c   1.000
_cell.angle_alpha   90.00
_cell.angle_beta   90.00
_cell.angle_gamma   90.00
#
_symmetry.space_group_name_H-M   'P 1'
#
loop_
_entity.id
_entity.type
_entity.pdbx_description
1 polymer ?
#
loop_
_entity_poly.entity_id
_entity_poly.type
_entity_poly.pdbx_seq_one_letter_code
_entity_poly.pdbx_strand_id
1 'polypeptide(L)'
;MEMQELSKKDGSFRMCINYLELSKLTIKNRYPLPRIDDLFDQLQGSLYLSKIDLRSGYHQLRVREEDIPKTTFRTSLKRSMKFT
;
A
#
# COMPACT_ATOMS: atom_id res chain seq x y z
N MET A 1 8.60 -3.85 -13.94
CA MET A 1 7.30 -3.97 -13.24
C MET A 1 6.18 -3.69 -14.23
N GLU A 2 5.17 -4.56 -14.24
CA GLU A 2 4.03 -4.46 -15.15
C GLU A 2 2.78 -4.07 -14.38
N MET A 3 1.95 -3.26 -15.04
CA MET A 3 0.63 -2.86 -14.57
C MET A 3 -0.40 -3.89 -15.02
N GLN A 4 -1.20 -4.37 -14.08
CA GLN A 4 -2.32 -5.27 -14.29
C GLN A 4 -3.62 -4.58 -13.89
N GLU A 5 -4.67 -4.81 -14.68
CA GLU A 5 -6.03 -4.39 -14.37
C GLU A 5 -6.75 -5.51 -13.59
N LEU A 6 -7.24 -5.19 -12.39
CA LEU A 6 -7.99 -6.12 -11.55
C LEU A 6 -9.45 -5.67 -11.45
N SER A 7 -10.38 -6.56 -11.76
CA SER A 7 -11.80 -6.31 -11.58
C SER A 7 -12.18 -6.37 -10.10
N LYS A 8 -12.92 -5.36 -9.64
CA LYS A 8 -13.56 -5.37 -8.31
C LYS A 8 -14.94 -6.02 -8.41
N LYS A 9 -15.46 -6.42 -7.24
CA LYS A 9 -16.84 -6.92 -7.09
C LYS A 9 -17.91 -5.88 -7.49
N ASP A 10 -17.60 -4.60 -7.37
CA ASP A 10 -18.49 -3.49 -7.76
C ASP A 10 -18.44 -3.18 -9.27
N GLY A 11 -17.72 -3.97 -10.07
CA GLY A 11 -17.58 -3.79 -11.52
C GLY A 11 -16.54 -2.73 -11.93
N SER A 12 -16.00 -1.95 -10.99
CA SER A 12 -14.91 -1.02 -11.28
C SER A 12 -13.55 -1.72 -11.34
N PHE A 13 -12.58 -1.09 -11.99
CA PHE A 13 -11.23 -1.64 -12.12
C PHE A 13 -10.26 -1.04 -11.08
N ARG A 14 -9.27 -1.83 -10.65
CA ARG A 14 -8.11 -1.39 -9.89
C ARG A 14 -6.87 -1.60 -10.73
N MET A 15 -6.07 -0.54 -10.85
CA MET A 15 -4.71 -0.67 -11.30
C MET A 15 -3.87 -1.31 -10.18
N CYS A 16 -3.23 -2.44 -10.48
CA CYS A 16 -2.31 -3.14 -9.60
C CYS A 16 -0.94 -3.22 -10.26
N ILE A 17 0.12 -2.93 -9.52
CA ILE A 17 1.49 -3.05 -10.03
C ILE A 17 2.14 -4.24 -9.36
N ASN A 18 2.74 -5.11 -10.18
CA ASN A 18 3.48 -6.24 -9.66
C ASN A 18 4.86 -5.78 -9.15
N TYR A 19 4.94 -5.59 -7.83
CA TYR A 19 6.15 -5.25 -7.08
C TYR A 19 6.90 -6.47 -6.53
N LEU A 20 6.54 -7.71 -6.87
CA LEU A 20 7.12 -8.91 -6.24
C LEU A 20 8.65 -8.95 -6.35
N GLU A 21 9.19 -8.68 -7.54
CA GLU A 21 10.64 -8.64 -7.75
C GLU A 21 11.31 -7.48 -7.01
N LEU A 22 10.67 -6.30 -6.97
CA LEU A 22 11.18 -5.16 -6.21
C LEU A 22 11.22 -5.47 -4.71
N SER A 23 10.17 -6.09 -4.18
CA SER A 23 10.02 -6.44 -2.76
C SER A 23 11.13 -7.40 -2.27
N LYS A 24 11.61 -8.29 -3.15
CA LYS A 24 12.74 -9.19 -2.86
C LYS A 24 14.07 -8.44 -2.75
N LEU A 25 14.24 -7.37 -3.51
CA LEU A 25 15.47 -6.56 -3.55
C LEU A 25 15.51 -5.48 -2.46
N THR A 26 14.36 -5.09 -1.92
CA THR A 26 14.26 -4.06 -0.89
C THR A 26 14.55 -4.61 0.52
N ILE A 27 15.20 -3.79 1.34
CA ILE A 27 15.37 -4.07 2.77
C ILE A 27 13.99 -4.05 3.44
N LYS A 28 13.60 -5.16 4.05
CA LYS A 28 12.30 -5.26 4.76
C LYS A 28 12.34 -4.41 6.01
N ASN A 29 11.54 -3.35 6.04
CA ASN A 29 11.31 -2.58 7.26
C ASN A 29 10.34 -3.34 8.18
N ARG A 30 10.88 -4.06 9.16
CA ARG A 30 10.10 -4.90 10.07
C ARG A 30 9.71 -4.10 11.31
N TYR A 31 8.58 -3.42 11.25
CA TYR A 31 7.91 -2.94 12.45
C TYR A 31 7.02 -4.05 13.01
N PRO A 32 7.05 -4.30 14.34
CA PRO A 32 6.14 -5.24 14.95
C PRO A 32 4.71 -4.69 14.83
N LEU A 33 3.88 -5.37 14.06
CA LEU A 33 2.44 -5.09 14.04
C LEU A 33 1.82 -5.82 15.26
N PRO A 34 1.01 -5.12 16.08
CA PRO A 34 0.34 -5.76 17.21
C PRO A 34 -0.63 -6.84 16.71
N ARG A 35 -0.83 -7.89 17.51
CA ARG A 35 -1.89 -8.86 17.21
C ARG A 35 -3.24 -8.23 17.47
N ILE A 36 -4.26 -8.77 16.82
CA ILE A 36 -5.62 -8.26 16.98
C ILE A 36 -6.10 -8.42 18.43
N ASP A 37 -5.73 -9.52 19.09
CA ASP A 37 -6.07 -9.76 20.50
C ASP A 37 -5.42 -8.72 21.42
N ASP A 38 -4.13 -8.42 21.22
CA ASP A 38 -3.42 -7.37 21.97
C ASP A 38 -4.11 -6.00 21.85
N LEU A 39 -4.66 -5.69 20.67
CA LEU A 39 -5.41 -4.46 20.43
C LEU A 39 -6.76 -4.46 21.18
N PHE A 40 -7.45 -5.60 21.25
CA PHE A 40 -8.72 -5.69 21.97
C PHE A 40 -8.54 -5.64 23.49
N ASP A 41 -7.48 -6.25 24.02
CA ASP A 41 -7.11 -6.16 25.43
C ASP A 41 -6.87 -4.69 25.84
N GLN A 42 -6.21 -3.92 24.98
CA GLN A 42 -6.00 -2.48 25.20
C GLN A 42 -7.29 -1.65 25.20
N LEU A 43 -8.31 -2.09 24.48
CA LEU A 43 -9.60 -1.39 24.39
C LEU A 43 -10.58 -1.84 25.48
N GLN A 44 -10.25 -2.88 26.26
CA GLN A 44 -11.10 -3.38 27.34
C GLN A 44 -11.36 -2.30 28.39
N GLY A 45 -12.62 -2.18 28.81
CA GLY A 45 -13.03 -1.17 29.80
C GLY A 45 -13.31 0.23 29.22
N SER A 46 -13.13 0.43 27.91
CA SER A 46 -13.62 1.63 27.25
C SER A 46 -15.15 1.62 27.14
N LEU A 47 -15.78 2.76 27.46
CA LEU A 47 -17.24 2.93 27.33
C LEU A 47 -17.65 3.43 25.94
N TYR A 48 -16.74 4.13 25.27
CA TYR A 48 -16.96 4.72 23.95
C TYR A 48 -15.71 4.53 23.09
N LEU A 49 -15.91 4.12 21.84
CA LEU A 49 -14.86 3.91 20.86
C LEU A 49 -15.17 4.72 19.60
N SER A 50 -14.13 5.34 19.04
CA SER A 50 -14.19 6.00 17.73
C SER A 50 -13.11 5.41 16.83
N LYS A 51 -13.46 5.13 15.57
CA LYS A 51 -12.52 4.66 14.56
C LYS A 51 -12.33 5.74 13.51
N ILE A 52 -11.08 6.04 13.20
CA ILE A 52 -10.69 6.94 12.11
C ILE A 52 -10.04 6.08 11.03
N ASP A 53 -10.50 6.21 9.79
CA ASP A 53 -9.89 5.58 8.62
C ASP A 53 -9.16 6.62 7.77
N LEU A 54 -7.88 6.36 7.50
CA LEU A 54 -7.07 7.22 6.63
C LEU A 54 -7.30 6.82 5.17
N ARG A 55 -8.30 7.43 4.54
CA ARG A 55 -8.60 7.21 3.11
C ARG A 55 -7.37 7.49 2.25
N SER A 56 -7.00 6.53 1.42
CA SER A 56 -5.81 6.60 0.57
C SER A 56 -4.51 6.87 1.34
N GLY A 57 -4.40 6.39 2.59
CA GLY A 57 -3.27 6.68 3.48
C GLY A 57 -1.88 6.44 2.87
N TYR A 58 -1.72 5.41 2.02
CA TYR A 58 -0.46 5.17 1.32
C TYR A 58 -0.06 6.31 0.36
N HIS A 59 -1.01 7.00 -0.26
CA HIS A 59 -0.74 8.12 -1.16
C HIS A 59 -0.49 9.45 -0.44
N GLN A 60 -0.70 9.50 0.87
CA GLN A 60 -0.40 10.68 1.67
C GLN A 60 1.09 10.78 2.00
N LEU A 61 1.80 9.64 2.02
CA LEU A 61 3.23 9.56 2.27
C LEU A 61 4.00 9.64 0.95
N ARG A 62 4.88 10.64 0.83
CA ARG A 62 5.74 10.83 -0.34
C ARG A 62 6.87 9.82 -0.37
N VAL A 63 7.23 9.37 -1.58
CA VAL A 63 8.43 8.56 -1.79
C VAL A 63 9.64 9.49 -1.76
N ARG A 64 10.76 9.03 -1.19
CA ARG A 64 12.01 9.81 -1.25
C ARG A 64 12.42 10.00 -2.70
N GLU A 65 12.94 11.17 -3.06
CA GLU A 65 13.26 11.51 -4.46
C GLU A 65 14.23 10.50 -5.10
N GLU A 66 15.20 10.01 -4.33
CA GLU A 66 16.16 8.96 -4.72
C GLU A 66 15.53 7.59 -5.01
N ASP A 67 14.36 7.32 -4.42
CA ASP A 67 13.64 6.05 -4.53
C ASP A 67 12.52 6.09 -5.57
N ILE A 68 12.08 7.27 -6.02
CA ILE A 68 11.06 7.44 -7.07
C ILE A 68 11.37 6.57 -8.32
N PRO A 69 12.61 6.54 -8.87
CA PRO A 69 12.91 5.72 -10.03
C PRO A 69 12.70 4.22 -9.80
N LYS A 70 12.87 3.74 -8.56
CA LYS A 70 12.69 2.33 -8.18
C LYS A 70 11.23 1.89 -8.25
N THR A 71 10.28 2.83 -8.24
CA THR A 71 8.84 2.54 -8.32
C THR A 71 8.25 2.61 -9.73
N THR A 72 9.09 2.81 -10.75
CA THR A 72 8.67 3.00 -12.14
C THR A 72 8.04 1.73 -12.74
N PHE A 73 6.87 1.86 -13.38
CA PHE A 73 6.19 0.75 -14.05
C PHE A 73 5.85 1.11 -15.51
N ARG A 74 5.59 0.07 -16.32
CA ARG A 74 5.21 0.22 -17.73
C ARG A 74 3.71 0.03 -17.88
N THR A 75 3.09 0.86 -18.70
CA THR A 75 1.71 0.67 -19.17
C THR A 75 1.69 0.00 -20.55
N SER A 76 0.52 -0.52 -20.96
CA SER A 76 0.29 -1.13 -22.28
C SER A 76 0.61 -0.17 -23.45
N LEU A 77 0.53 1.14 -23.21
CA LEU A 77 0.94 2.20 -24.15
C LEU A 77 2.47 2.40 -24.21
N LYS A 78 3.25 1.49 -23.63
CA LYS A 78 4.72 1.54 -23.50
C LYS A 78 5.25 2.82 -22.83
N ARG A 79 4.41 3.54 -22.09
CA ARG A 79 4.82 4.73 -21.31
C ARG A 79 5.32 4.28 -19.94
N SER A 80 6.47 4.81 -19.53
CA SER A 80 6.98 4.65 -18.17
C SER A 80 6.34 5.69 -17.26
N MET A 81 5.74 5.23 -16.16
CA MET A 81 5.12 6.08 -15.13
C MET A 81 5.78 5.82 -13.77
N LYS A 82 5.77 6.83 -12.90
CA LYS A 82 6.40 6.81 -11.57
C LYS A 82 5.40 7.33 -10.53
N PHE A 83 5.50 6.87 -9.29
CA PHE A 83 4.84 7.52 -8.16
C PHE A 83 5.79 8.54 -7.53
N THR A 84 5.22 9.65 -7.04
CA THR A 84 5.90 10.75 -6.34
C THR A 84 5.47 10.80 -4.89
#